data_AF-A0A8X6GKJ8-F1
#
_entry.id   AF-A0A8X6GKJ8-F1
#
_cell.length_a   1.000
_cell.length_b   1.000
_cell.length_c   1.000
_cell.angle_alpha   90.00
_cell.angle_beta   90.00
_cell.angle_gamma   90.00
#
_symmetry.space_group_name_H-M   'P 1'
#
loop_
_entity.id
_entity.type
_entity.pdbx_description
1 polymer ?
#
loop_
_entity_poly.entity_id
_entity_poly.type
_entity_poly.pdbx_seq_one_letter_code
_entity_poly.pdbx_strand_id
1 'polypeptide(L)'
;MLIQILINPYHRDVQIILWNDSVDGPVKKYKLNTVTYGTTYAPYLATRKIQKLARDEGENYLLAAAVTISDINMDDILTGSSDFQEFKLLKSELIGLF
;
A
#
# COMPACT_ATOMS: atom_id res chain seq x y z
N MET A 1 -2.09 -2.97 -0.61
CA MET A 1 -0.88 -2.26 -1.08
C MET A 1 0.44 -2.94 -0.66
N LEU A 2 0.71 -3.16 0.64
CA LEU A 2 1.99 -3.70 1.13
C LEU A 2 2.32 -5.11 0.60
N ILE A 3 1.30 -5.98 0.47
CA ILE A 3 1.44 -7.35 -0.05
C ILE A 3 1.88 -7.41 -1.53
N GLN A 4 1.90 -6.29 -2.25
CA GLN A 4 2.40 -6.21 -3.63
C GLN A 4 3.91 -5.87 -3.69
N ILE A 5 4.60 -5.81 -2.55
CA ILE A 5 6.03 -5.48 -2.47
C ILE A 5 6.78 -6.71 -1.98
N LEU A 6 7.57 -7.32 -2.87
CA LEU A 6 8.43 -8.45 -2.50
C LEU A 6 9.60 -7.97 -1.65
N ILE A 7 9.85 -8.69 -0.56
CA ILE A 7 11.05 -8.51 0.26
C ILE A 7 12.20 -9.25 -0.42
N ASN A 8 13.39 -8.64 -0.37
CA ASN A 8 14.62 -9.29 -0.80
C ASN A 8 14.76 -10.65 -0.09
N PRO A 9 14.99 -11.78 -0.81
CA PRO A 9 15.15 -13.10 -0.23
C PRO A 9 16.05 -13.16 1.02
N TYR A 10 17.15 -12.39 1.05
CA TYR A 10 18.08 -12.31 2.18
C TYR A 10 17.44 -11.78 3.48
N HIS A 11 16.39 -10.97 3.39
CA HIS A 11 15.70 -10.38 4.55
C HIS A 11 14.41 -11.12 4.92
N ARG A 12 14.05 -12.20 4.23
CA ARG A 12 12.78 -12.90 4.54
C ARG A 12 12.87 -13.73 5.81
N ASP A 13 14.06 -14.18 6.18
CA ASP A 13 14.30 -14.95 7.41
C ASP A 13 14.05 -14.15 8.71
N VAL A 14 13.94 -12.82 8.63
CA VAL A 14 13.55 -11.99 9.78
C VAL A 14 12.04 -11.78 9.89
N GLN A 15 11.23 -12.32 8.97
CA GLN A 15 9.77 -12.24 9.00
C GLN A 15 9.14 -13.64 9.05
N ILE A 16 9.15 -14.20 10.24
CA ILE A 16 8.63 -15.54 10.53
C ILE A 16 7.33 -15.42 11.32
N ILE A 17 6.30 -16.11 10.87
CA ILE A 17 5.07 -16.33 11.63
C ILE A 17 5.13 -17.76 12.19
N LEU A 18 5.00 -17.89 13.50
CA LEU A 18 4.74 -19.16 14.16
C LEU A 18 3.24 -19.29 14.34
N TRP A 19 2.69 -20.44 13.94
CA TRP A 19 1.26 -20.69 13.99
C TRP A 19 1.00 -22.07 14.58
N ASN A 20 -0.03 -22.17 15.42
CA ASN A 20 -0.47 -23.45 15.94
C ASN A 20 -1.98 -23.58 15.76
N ASP A 21 -2.43 -24.72 15.23
CA ASP A 21 -3.85 -24.97 14.97
C ASP A 21 -4.59 -25.48 16.22
N SER A 22 -3.85 -26.00 17.21
CA SER A 22 -4.40 -26.47 18.49
C SER A 22 -3.34 -26.38 19.59
N VAL A 23 -3.74 -26.38 20.87
CA VAL A 23 -2.81 -26.23 22.00
C VAL A 23 -1.72 -27.31 22.00
N ASP A 24 -2.08 -28.54 21.63
CA ASP A 24 -1.18 -29.71 21.61
C ASP A 24 -0.61 -30.02 20.21
N GLY A 25 -0.94 -29.20 19.21
CA GLY A 25 -0.50 -29.38 17.82
C GLY A 25 0.96 -28.96 17.59
N PRO A 26 1.61 -29.46 16.52
CA PRO A 26 2.95 -29.02 16.16
C PRO A 26 2.93 -27.57 15.68
N VAL A 27 3.91 -26.77 16.14
CA VAL A 27 4.07 -25.39 15.69
C VAL A 27 4.53 -25.36 14.23
N LYS A 28 3.74 -24.70 13.38
CA LYS A 28 4.06 -24.43 11.98
C LYS A 28 4.86 -23.14 11.88
N LYS A 29 5.82 -23.12 10.95
CA LYS A 29 6.65 -21.95 10.65
C LYS A 29 6.35 -21.47 9.23
N TYR A 30 5.90 -20.23 9.11
CA TYR A 30 5.67 -19.56 7.84
C TYR A 30 6.64 -18.41 7.66
N LYS A 31 7.07 -18.19 6.42
CA LYS A 31 7.96 -17.08 6.03
C LYS A 31 7.17 -16.14 5.13
N LEU A 32 7.14 -14.86 5.49
CA LEU A 32 6.52 -13.85 4.64
C LEU A 32 7.47 -13.45 3.52
N ASN A 33 6.95 -13.43 2.30
CA ASN A 33 7.70 -13.02 1.10
C ASN A 33 7.53 -11.54 0.76
N THR A 34 6.51 -10.90 1.33
CA THR A 34 6.09 -9.54 0.99
C THR A 34 6.08 -8.67 2.23
N VAL A 35 6.21 -7.35 2.04
CA VAL A 35 6.11 -6.38 3.13
C VAL A 35 4.76 -6.54 3.83
N THR A 36 4.79 -6.54 5.17
CA THR A 36 3.61 -6.64 6.02
C THR A 36 3.52 -5.46 6.99
N TYR A 37 2.33 -5.29 7.56
CA TYR A 37 2.08 -4.35 8.66
C TYR A 37 3.00 -4.64 9.86
N GLY A 38 3.39 -3.60 10.59
CA GLY A 38 4.24 -3.72 11.77
C GLY A 38 5.75 -3.71 11.50
N THR A 39 6.18 -3.57 10.25
CA THR A 39 7.59 -3.28 9.92
C THR A 39 7.82 -1.78 9.82
N THR A 40 8.85 -1.25 10.48
CA THR A 40 9.11 0.21 10.58
C THR A 40 9.25 0.91 9.23
N TYR A 41 9.65 0.19 8.18
CA TYR A 41 9.82 0.72 6.83
C TYR A 41 8.60 0.50 5.92
N ALA A 42 7.59 -0.29 6.33
CA ALA A 42 6.41 -0.54 5.51
C ALA A 42 5.69 0.74 5.05
N PRO A 43 5.42 1.72 5.95
CA PRO A 43 4.77 2.97 5.57
C PRO A 43 5.52 3.71 4.47
N TYR A 44 6.83 3.84 4.63
CA TYR A 44 7.68 4.53 3.65
C TYR A 44 7.67 3.82 2.29
N LEU A 45 7.81 2.49 2.27
CA LEU A 45 7.79 1.72 1.03
C LEU A 45 6.44 1.77 0.33
N ALA A 46 5.34 1.71 1.08
CA ALA A 46 3.97 1.88 0.59
C ALA A 46 3.80 3.22 -0.11
N THR A 47 4.03 4.32 0.63
CA THR A 47 3.86 5.68 0.15
C THR A 47 4.75 5.96 -1.06
N ARG A 48 6.02 5.54 -1.03
CA ARG A 48 6.92 5.73 -2.18
C ARG A 48 6.45 5.01 -3.43
N LYS A 49 5.90 3.79 -3.31
CA LYS A 49 5.38 3.04 -4.46
C LYS A 49 4.18 3.75 -5.08
N ILE A 50 3.26 4.21 -4.25
CA ILE A 50 2.07 4.92 -4.72
C ILE A 50 2.44 6.26 -5.35
N GLN A 51 3.35 7.03 -4.74
CA GLN A 51 3.84 8.27 -5.34
C GLN A 51 4.55 8.02 -6.67
N LYS A 52 5.24 6.89 -6.82
CA LYS A 52 5.82 6.52 -8.11
C LYS A 52 4.74 6.21 -9.15
N LEU A 53 3.71 5.45 -8.80
CA LEU A 53 2.56 5.19 -9.67
C LEU A 53 1.90 6.49 -10.15
N ALA A 54 1.64 7.42 -9.23
CA ALA A 54 1.08 8.74 -9.57
C ALA A 54 1.99 9.58 -10.47
N ARG A 55 3.32 9.41 -10.41
CA ARG A 55 4.25 10.12 -11.31
C ARG A 55 4.37 9.45 -12.67
N ASP A 56 4.32 8.13 -12.72
CA ASP A 56 4.50 7.37 -13.95
C ASP A 56 3.21 7.39 -14.81
N GLU A 57 2.03 7.26 -14.18
CA GLU A 57 0.73 7.13 -14.88
C GLU A 57 -0.17 8.37 -14.72
N GLY A 58 0.26 9.36 -13.94
CA GLY A 58 -0.58 10.49 -13.54
C GLY A 58 -0.95 11.47 -14.64
N GLU A 59 -0.30 11.42 -15.80
CA GLU A 59 -0.66 12.28 -16.95
C GLU A 59 -2.10 12.04 -17.42
N ASN A 60 -2.62 10.82 -17.24
CA ASN A 60 -4.00 10.46 -17.60
C ASN A 60 -5.02 10.75 -16.47
N TYR A 61 -4.55 11.09 -15.27
CA TYR A 61 -5.36 11.20 -14.05
C TYR A 61 -4.86 12.35 -13.17
N LEU A 62 -4.92 13.59 -13.69
CA LEU A 62 -4.24 14.74 -13.09
C LEU A 62 -4.70 15.07 -11.67
N LEU A 63 -6.00 14.99 -11.37
CA LEU A 63 -6.54 15.26 -10.03
C LEU A 63 -6.13 14.14 -9.07
N ALA A 64 -6.27 12.88 -9.51
CA ALA A 64 -5.85 11.74 -8.70
C ALA A 64 -4.35 11.76 -8.43
N ALA A 65 -3.51 12.11 -9.41
CA ALA A 65 -2.07 12.18 -9.27
C ALA A 65 -1.66 13.28 -8.28
N ALA A 66 -2.26 14.46 -8.37
CA ALA A 66 -1.99 15.56 -7.45
C ALA A 66 -2.31 15.16 -6.01
N VAL A 67 -3.53 14.66 -5.76
CA VAL A 67 -3.99 14.20 -4.46
C VAL A 67 -3.16 13.04 -3.93
N THR A 68 -2.79 12.08 -4.79
CA THR A 68 -1.99 10.92 -4.39
C THR A 68 -0.58 11.34 -3.96
N ILE A 69 -0.07 12.46 -4.46
CA ILE A 69 1.22 13.02 -4.06
C ILE A 69 1.11 13.82 -2.76
N SER A 70 0.04 14.61 -2.58
CA SER A 70 -0.11 15.54 -1.45
C SER A 70 -0.81 14.97 -0.22
N ASP A 71 -1.82 14.11 -0.41
CA ASP A 71 -2.83 13.78 0.60
C ASP A 71 -2.76 12.32 1.07
N ILE A 72 -1.75 11.57 0.62
CA ILE A 72 -1.58 10.17 1.01
C ILE A 72 -0.99 10.05 2.42
N ASN A 73 -1.63 9.25 3.26
CA ASN A 73 -1.14 8.87 4.57
C ASN A 73 -1.05 7.34 4.66
N MET A 74 0.17 6.81 4.53
CA MET A 74 0.41 5.37 4.48
C MET A 74 -0.46 4.69 3.41
N ASP A 75 -1.52 4.00 3.81
CA ASP A 75 -2.47 3.26 2.99
C ASP A 75 -3.80 3.97 2.71
N ASP A 76 -4.04 5.14 3.30
CA ASP A 76 -5.26 5.93 3.09
C ASP A 76 -4.99 7.21 2.27
N ILE A 77 -5.94 7.56 1.40
CA ILE A 77 -5.98 8.87 0.74
C ILE A 77 -7.05 9.70 1.43
N LEU A 78 -6.63 10.74 2.14
CA LEU A 78 -7.51 11.60 2.94
C LEU A 78 -7.73 12.92 2.22
N THR A 79 -8.64 12.90 1.24
CA THR A 79 -8.91 14.04 0.35
C THR A 79 -10.39 14.40 0.30
N GLY A 80 -10.70 15.57 -0.24
CA GLY A 80 -12.07 16.02 -0.47
C GLY A 80 -12.12 17.26 -1.37
N SER A 81 -13.30 17.56 -1.90
CA SER A 81 -13.58 18.81 -2.61
C SER A 81 -14.88 19.43 -2.08
N SER A 82 -14.96 20.75 -2.13
CA SER A 82 -16.18 21.52 -1.85
C SER A 82 -17.20 21.48 -3.00
N ASP A 83 -16.79 21.05 -4.19
CA ASP A 83 -17.65 20.84 -5.35
C ASP A 83 -17.94 19.36 -5.57
N PHE A 84 -19.22 19.01 -5.69
CA PHE A 84 -19.65 17.61 -5.82
C PHE A 84 -19.28 16.98 -7.18
N GLN A 85 -19.25 17.76 -8.25
CA GLN A 85 -18.84 17.25 -9.58
C GLN A 85 -17.34 17.05 -9.63
N GLU A 86 -16.56 17.96 -9.07
CA GLU A 86 -15.12 17.78 -8.91
C GLU A 86 -14.82 16.55 -8.06
N PHE A 87 -15.50 16.37 -6.92
CA PHE A 87 -15.33 15.18 -6.09
C PHE A 87 -15.67 13.88 -6.84
N LYS A 88 -16.72 13.88 -7.67
CA LYS A 88 -17.06 12.73 -8.52
C LYS A 88 -15.97 12.41 -9.53
N LEU A 89 -15.43 13.44 -10.19
CA LEU A 89 -14.34 13.28 -11.14
C LEU A 89 -13.09 12.74 -10.46
N LEU A 90 -12.69 13.36 -9.34
CA LEU A 90 -11.56 12.92 -8.51
C LEU A 90 -11.70 11.46 -8.11
N LYS A 91 -12.90 11.05 -7.64
CA LYS A 91 -13.17 9.64 -7.32
C LYS A 91 -12.98 8.73 -8.54
N SER A 92 -13.46 9.14 -9.71
CA SER A 92 -13.32 8.36 -10.94
C SER A 92 -11.86 8.24 -11.37
N GLU A 93 -11.09 9.32 -11.27
CA GLU A 93 -9.66 9.29 -11.60
C GLU A 93 -8.87 8.45 -10.59
N LEU A 94 -9.19 8.51 -9.30
CA LEU A 94 -8.57 7.66 -8.28
C LEU A 94 -8.83 6.18 -8.57
N ILE A 95 -10.06 5.81 -8.96
CA ILE A 95 -10.36 4.41 -9.36
C ILE A 95 -9.61 4.02 -10.64
N GLY A 96 -9.34 4.96 -11.55
CA GLY A 96 -8.59 4.67 -12.78
C GLY A 96 -7.08 4.53 -12.56
N LEU A 97 -6.52 5.28 -11.60
CA LEU A 97 -5.10 5.29 -11.31
C LEU A 97 -4.63 4.04 -10.52
N PHE A 98 -5.50 3.45 -9.69
CA PHE A 98 -5.20 2.32 -8.80
C PHE A 98 -5.80 0.99 -9.27
#